data_AF-A0A2P6NNS0-F1
#
_entry.id   AF-A0A2P6NNS0-F1
#
_cell.length_a   1.000
_cell.length_b   1.000
_cell.length_c   1.000
_cell.angle_alpha   90.00
_cell.angle_beta   90.00
_cell.angle_gamma   90.00
#
_symmetry.space_group_name_H-M   'P 1'
#
loop_
_entity.id
_entity.type
_entity.pdbx_description
1 polymer ?
#
loop_
_entity_poly.entity_id
_entity_poly.type
_entity_poly.pdbx_seq_one_letter_code
_entity_poly.pdbx_strand_id
1 'polypeptide(L)'
;MSISPGSKIRFALVNLSPSSYYEVRISYPANYPTIFRMRLEEPEVFHNRKLLNTEKIMFNTNSRGHIEGHEPPHDGERYHVIVQAEQEGVWPQGADGLRDVPFDIVLETLFYGIPRHSLRIAMSLFVGIILSCVFMPQILSLLKGRKKKAE
;
A
#
# COMPACT_ATOMS: atom_id res chain seq x y z
N MET A 1 8.06 2.04 -16.39
CA MET A 1 8.39 3.44 -16.78
C MET A 1 9.84 3.73 -16.39
N SER A 2 10.47 4.83 -16.78
CA SER A 2 11.81 5.20 -16.29
C SER A 2 11.92 6.69 -15.98
N ILE A 3 12.83 7.04 -15.06
CA ILE A 3 13.08 8.43 -14.65
C ILE A 3 14.58 8.65 -14.43
N SER A 4 15.09 9.78 -14.89
CA SER A 4 16.47 10.20 -14.61
C SER A 4 16.58 10.74 -13.18
N PRO A 5 17.62 10.39 -12.41
CA PRO A 5 17.84 11.01 -11.10
C PRO A 5 17.96 12.54 -11.22
N GLY A 6 17.40 13.26 -10.25
CA GLY A 6 17.22 14.72 -10.29
C GLY A 6 15.92 15.18 -10.97
N SER A 7 15.19 14.29 -11.64
CA SER A 7 13.93 14.61 -12.32
C SER A 7 12.70 14.32 -11.45
N LYS A 8 11.57 14.93 -11.82
CA LYS A 8 10.26 14.70 -11.22
C LYS A 8 9.21 14.39 -12.28
N ILE A 9 8.27 13.51 -11.95
CA ILE A 9 7.15 13.10 -12.80
C ILE A 9 5.86 13.26 -12.01
N ARG A 10 4.80 13.75 -12.67
CA ARG A 10 3.47 13.93 -12.08
C ARG A 10 2.50 12.89 -12.64
N PHE A 11 1.78 12.23 -11.74
CA PHE A 11 0.72 11.29 -12.08
C PHE A 11 -0.62 11.82 -11.60
N ALA A 12 -1.52 12.12 -12.55
CA ALA A 12 -2.87 12.55 -12.22
C ALA A 12 -3.68 11.37 -11.65
N LEU A 13 -4.29 11.58 -10.49
CA LEU A 13 -5.22 10.65 -9.88
C LEU A 13 -6.59 10.81 -10.56
N VAL A 14 -7.09 9.72 -11.13
CA VAL A 14 -8.34 9.69 -11.89
C VAL A 14 -9.31 8.67 -11.29
N ASN A 15 -10.60 8.92 -11.43
CA ASN A 15 -11.68 7.99 -11.03
C ASN A 15 -11.59 7.56 -9.54
N LEU A 16 -11.24 8.49 -8.66
CA LEU A 16 -11.30 8.25 -7.21
C LEU A 16 -12.76 8.08 -6.78
N SER A 17 -13.03 7.01 -6.05
CA SER A 17 -14.31 6.68 -5.46
C SER A 17 -14.46 7.42 -4.13
N PRO A 18 -15.66 7.93 -3.80
CA PRO A 18 -15.89 8.60 -2.53
C PRO A 18 -15.71 7.63 -1.34
N SER A 19 -15.40 8.20 -0.17
CA SER A 19 -15.28 7.46 1.10
C SER A 19 -14.38 6.22 1.03
N SER A 20 -13.34 6.26 0.20
CA SER A 20 -12.42 5.15 -0.04
C SER A 20 -11.02 5.48 0.43
N TYR A 21 -10.28 4.44 0.82
CA TYR A 21 -8.86 4.53 1.12
C TYR A 21 -8.05 4.16 -0.11
N TYR A 22 -6.95 4.84 -0.33
CA TYR A 22 -6.05 4.64 -1.45
C TYR A 22 -4.62 4.47 -0.99
N GLU A 23 -3.88 3.67 -1.74
CA GLU A 23 -2.46 3.43 -1.55
C GLU A 23 -1.77 3.55 -2.90
N VAL A 24 -0.75 4.39 -2.95
CA VAL A 24 0.14 4.53 -4.10
C VAL A 24 1.47 3.90 -3.72
N ARG A 25 1.91 2.93 -4.51
CA ARG A 25 3.19 2.25 -4.34
C ARG A 25 4.07 2.51 -5.55
N ILE A 26 5.35 2.72 -5.30
CA ILE A 26 6.38 2.67 -6.33
C ILE A 26 7.40 1.60 -5.99
N SER A 27 7.77 0.80 -6.98
CA SER A 27 8.83 -0.20 -6.87
C SER A 27 9.90 0.04 -7.91
N TYR A 28 11.16 -0.10 -7.51
CA TYR A 28 12.31 0.08 -8.38
C TYR A 28 13.43 -0.91 -8.00
N PRO A 29 14.33 -1.26 -8.94
CA PRO A 29 15.40 -2.21 -8.66
C PRO A 29 16.41 -1.70 -7.63
N ALA A 30 16.86 -2.60 -6.76
CA ALA A 30 17.78 -2.31 -5.64
C ALA A 30 19.21 -1.95 -6.05
N ASN A 31 19.58 -2.23 -7.29
CA ASN A 31 20.95 -2.12 -7.78
C ASN A 31 21.28 -0.74 -8.38
N TYR A 32 20.33 0.20 -8.38
CA TYR A 32 20.55 1.57 -8.81
C TYR A 32 20.81 2.45 -7.59
N PRO A 33 21.85 3.32 -7.59
CA PRO A 33 22.14 4.24 -6.49
C PRO A 33 21.21 5.46 -6.54
N THR A 34 19.90 5.20 -6.54
CA THR A 34 18.84 6.20 -6.69
C THR A 34 17.73 5.89 -5.70
N ILE A 35 17.32 6.91 -4.96
CA ILE A 35 16.18 6.86 -4.05
C ILE A 35 15.00 7.57 -4.70
N PHE A 36 13.81 7.02 -4.52
CA PHE A 36 12.59 7.68 -4.96
C PHE A 36 11.95 8.39 -3.78
N ARG A 37 11.33 9.54 -4.05
CA ARG A 37 10.47 10.24 -3.10
C ARG A 37 9.12 10.42 -3.76
N MET A 38 8.06 10.18 -3.00
CA MET A 38 6.71 10.43 -3.45
C MET A 38 6.06 11.46 -2.53
N ARG A 39 5.24 12.35 -3.11
CA ARG A 39 4.37 13.28 -2.36
C ARG A 39 3.06 13.48 -3.11
N LEU A 40 2.00 13.77 -2.38
CA LEU A 40 0.76 14.28 -2.95
C LEU A 40 0.89 15.80 -3.11
N GLU A 41 0.44 16.35 -4.23
CA GLU A 41 0.51 17.79 -4.49
C GLU A 41 -0.48 18.53 -3.56
N GLU A 42 0.10 19.35 -2.68
CA GLU A 42 -0.48 20.33 -1.74
C GLU A 42 -1.80 20.00 -0.98
N PRO A 43 -1.81 20.11 0.37
CA PRO A 43 -0.66 20.28 1.27
C PRO A 43 0.15 18.97 1.38
N GLU A 44 1.47 19.08 1.49
CA GLU A 44 2.39 17.93 1.53
C GLU A 44 2.03 16.93 2.65
N VAL A 45 1.35 15.83 2.32
CA VAL A 45 1.15 14.73 3.28
C VAL A 45 2.34 13.78 3.24
N PHE A 46 3.18 13.90 4.27
CA PHE A 46 4.28 12.98 4.54
C PHE A 46 3.83 11.78 5.36
N HIS A 47 3.08 10.86 4.75
CA HIS A 47 2.99 9.49 5.26
C HIS A 47 3.87 8.58 4.42
N ASN A 48 5.17 8.89 4.40
CA ASN A 48 6.14 8.13 3.63
C ASN A 48 6.79 7.08 4.54
N ARG A 49 6.55 5.80 4.25
CA ARG A 49 7.23 4.69 4.93
C ARG A 49 8.03 3.93 3.88
N LYS A 50 9.36 4.05 3.94
CA LYS A 50 10.28 3.25 3.13
C LYS A 50 10.30 1.82 3.66
N LEU A 51 9.90 0.86 2.81
CA LEU A 51 9.99 -0.57 3.08
C LEU A 51 10.80 -1.17 1.93
N LEU A 52 12.10 -1.41 2.15
CA LEU A 52 13.04 -1.81 1.09
C LEU A 52 13.15 -0.74 -0.02
N ASN A 53 13.21 -1.15 -1.29
CA ASN A 53 13.17 -0.27 -2.46
C ASN A 53 11.72 -0.08 -2.95
N THR A 54 10.85 0.23 -1.99
CA THR A 54 9.45 0.54 -2.22
C THR A 54 9.07 1.73 -1.36
N GLU A 55 8.60 2.79 -2.01
CA GLU A 55 8.01 3.94 -1.33
C GLU A 55 6.49 3.81 -1.41
N LYS A 56 5.79 4.33 -0.40
CA LYS A 56 4.34 4.17 -0.25
C LYS A 56 3.72 5.43 0.35
N ILE A 57 2.62 5.88 -0.26
CA ILE A 57 1.71 6.90 0.30
C ILE A 57 0.33 6.29 0.48
N MET A 58 -0.34 6.66 1.58
CA MET A 58 -1.75 6.37 1.78
C MET A 58 -2.52 7.67 1.96
N PHE A 59 -3.71 7.73 1.37
CA PHE A 59 -4.65 8.83 1.55
C PHE A 59 -6.08 8.30 1.47
N ASN A 60 -7.05 9.07 1.94
CA ASN A 60 -8.45 8.71 1.88
C ASN A 60 -9.27 9.87 1.32
N THR A 61 -10.40 9.52 0.71
CA THR A 61 -11.31 10.50 0.12
C THR A 61 -12.53 10.69 1.01
N ASN A 62 -13.05 11.91 1.07
CA ASN A 62 -14.32 12.22 1.72
C ASN A 62 -15.53 11.73 0.88
N SER A 63 -16.74 12.01 1.37
CA SER A 63 -18.00 11.63 0.71
C SER A 63 -18.21 12.27 -0.67
N ARG A 64 -17.47 13.32 -1.01
CA ARG A 64 -17.51 14.00 -2.32
C ARG A 64 -16.41 13.53 -3.27
N GLY A 65 -15.57 12.57 -2.86
CA GLY A 65 -14.45 12.08 -3.67
C GLY A 65 -13.19 12.94 -3.63
N HIS A 66 -13.15 13.96 -2.78
CA HIS A 66 -11.97 14.79 -2.56
C HIS A 66 -11.06 14.16 -1.51
N ILE A 67 -9.74 14.34 -1.64
CA ILE A 67 -8.79 13.81 -0.67
C ILE A 67 -8.95 14.57 0.66
N GLU A 68 -9.06 13.84 1.76
CA GLU A 68 -9.19 14.46 3.09
C GLU A 68 -7.93 15.27 3.45
N GLY A 69 -8.15 16.42 4.08
CA GLY A 69 -7.07 17.35 4.43
C GLY A 69 -6.49 18.13 3.25
N HIS A 70 -7.06 18.02 2.04
CA HIS A 70 -6.62 18.76 0.85
C HIS A 70 -7.73 19.65 0.33
N GLU A 71 -7.34 20.80 -0.22
CA GLU A 71 -8.29 21.66 -0.92
C GLU A 71 -8.79 20.92 -2.18
N PRO A 72 -10.10 20.97 -2.47
CA PRO A 72 -10.60 20.41 -3.72
C PRO A 72 -9.95 21.13 -4.90
N PRO A 73 -9.45 20.40 -5.91
CA PRO A 73 -8.86 21.02 -7.10
C PRO A 73 -9.89 21.93 -7.76
N HIS A 74 -9.41 23.02 -8.38
CA HIS A 74 -10.25 23.92 -9.16
C HIS A 74 -10.94 23.18 -10.32
N ASP A 75 -11.99 23.79 -10.87
CA ASP A 75 -12.82 23.15 -11.89
C ASP A 75 -11.99 22.67 -13.09
N GLY A 76 -11.96 21.35 -13.31
CA GLY A 76 -11.14 20.69 -14.33
C GLY A 76 -9.75 20.21 -13.89
N GLU A 77 -9.26 20.60 -12.72
CA GLU A 77 -7.99 20.11 -12.16
C GLU A 77 -8.15 18.78 -11.43
N ARG A 78 -7.03 18.07 -11.24
CA ARG A 78 -6.98 16.76 -10.60
C ARG A 78 -5.92 16.76 -9.51
N TYR A 79 -6.06 15.87 -8.54
CA TYR A 79 -4.96 15.58 -7.62
C TYR A 79 -3.81 14.92 -8.37
N HIS A 80 -2.58 15.26 -8.00
CA HIS A 80 -1.40 14.65 -8.59
C HIS A 80 -0.49 14.05 -7.53
N VAL A 81 0.07 12.89 -7.85
CA VAL A 81 1.20 12.32 -7.11
C VAL A 81 2.47 12.73 -7.84
N ILE A 82 3.37 13.38 -7.12
CA ILE A 82 4.70 13.73 -7.59
C ILE A 82 5.66 12.63 -7.18
N VAL A 83 6.35 12.06 -8.16
CA VAL A 83 7.44 11.10 -7.99
C VAL A 83 8.73 11.78 -8.38
N GLN A 84 9.69 11.84 -7.47
CA GLN A 84 11.01 12.42 -7.69
C GLN A 84 12.08 11.35 -7.49
N ALA A 85 13.01 11.24 -8.43
CA ALA A 85 14.18 10.40 -8.26
C ALA A 85 15.35 11.27 -7.79
N GLU A 86 16.04 10.85 -6.74
CA GLU A 86 17.22 11.52 -6.21
C GLU A 86 18.40 10.56 -6.25
N GLN A 87 19.58 11.04 -6.62
CA GLN A 87 20.79 10.24 -6.59
C GLN A 87 21.26 10.07 -5.14
N GLU A 88 21.34 8.81 -4.67
CA GLU A 88 21.78 8.49 -3.31
C GLU A 88 23.28 8.13 -3.26
N GLY A 89 23.87 7.73 -4.39
CA GLY A 89 25.27 7.33 -4.44
C GLY A 89 25.91 7.33 -5.82
N VAL A 90 27.15 6.83 -5.87
CA VAL A 90 27.97 6.78 -7.07
C VAL A 90 28.12 5.32 -7.52
N TRP A 91 28.05 5.08 -8.83
CA TRP A 91 28.24 3.74 -9.39
C TRP A 91 29.71 3.27 -9.22
N PRO A 92 29.96 2.04 -8.75
CA PRO A 92 31.32 1.53 -8.50
C PRO A 92 32.23 1.47 -9.74
N GLN A 93 31.65 1.38 -10.94
CA GLN A 93 32.40 1.16 -12.19
C GLN A 93 32.67 2.44 -12.99
N GLY A 94 32.57 3.63 -12.37
CA GLY A 94 32.94 4.89 -13.02
C GLY A 94 32.11 5.20 -14.27
N ALA A 95 30.93 4.59 -14.41
CA ALA A 95 30.02 4.89 -15.49
C ALA A 95 29.45 6.29 -15.22
N ASP A 96 30.04 7.29 -15.86
CA ASP A 96 29.45 8.60 -16.05
C ASP A 96 28.03 8.40 -16.57
N GLY A 97 27.06 8.94 -15.83
CA GLY A 97 25.68 8.99 -16.29
C GLY A 97 24.69 8.68 -15.19
N LEU A 98 23.91 9.71 -14.86
CA LEU A 98 22.54 9.58 -14.41
C LEU A 98 21.81 8.61 -15.35
N ARG A 99 21.79 7.32 -15.01
CA ARG A 99 21.04 6.33 -15.77
C ARG A 99 19.59 6.41 -15.37
N ASP A 100 18.73 6.39 -16.37
CA ASP A 100 17.29 6.28 -16.16
C ASP A 100 16.99 5.01 -15.37
N VAL A 101 16.34 5.19 -14.24
CA VAL A 101 15.98 4.10 -13.35
C VAL A 101 14.59 3.62 -13.72
N PRO A 102 14.42 2.35 -14.10
CA PRO A 102 13.11 1.81 -14.35
C PRO A 102 12.33 1.72 -13.03
N PHE A 103 11.07 2.07 -13.07
CA PHE A 103 10.15 1.96 -11.94
C PHE A 103 8.74 1.61 -12.40
N ASP A 104 8.00 1.02 -11.48
CA ASP A 104 6.57 0.76 -11.62
C ASP A 104 5.81 1.49 -10.52
N ILE A 105 4.68 2.10 -10.89
CA ILE A 105 3.78 2.79 -9.97
C ILE A 105 2.39 2.18 -10.07
N VAL A 106 1.77 1.93 -8.91
CA VAL A 106 0.45 1.32 -8.82
C VAL A 106 -0.41 2.09 -7.82
N LEU A 107 -1.65 2.36 -8.20
CA LEU A 107 -2.71 2.87 -7.32
C LEU A 107 -3.64 1.72 -6.94
N GLU A 108 -3.78 1.45 -5.65
CA GLU A 108 -4.70 0.44 -5.11
C GLU A 108 -5.76 1.09 -4.21
N THR A 109 -6.97 0.56 -4.25
CA THR A 109 -8.04 0.91 -3.30
C THR A 109 -8.02 -0.06 -2.12
N LEU A 110 -7.93 0.46 -0.90
CA LEU A 110 -8.03 -0.31 0.34
C LEU A 110 -9.45 -0.25 0.90
N PHE A 111 -9.81 -1.29 1.65
CA PHE A 111 -11.07 -1.34 2.39
C PHE A 111 -10.76 -1.10 3.86
N TYR A 112 -11.18 0.05 4.41
CA TYR A 112 -10.85 0.47 5.79
C TYR A 112 -9.33 0.40 6.10
N GLY A 113 -8.49 0.83 5.16
CA GLY A 113 -7.02 0.78 5.31
C GLY A 113 -6.39 -0.61 5.18
N ILE A 114 -7.18 -1.66 4.93
CA ILE A 114 -6.71 -3.03 4.75
C ILE A 114 -6.86 -3.44 3.28
N PRO A 115 -5.84 -4.09 2.68
CA PRO A 115 -5.96 -4.67 1.34
C PRO A 115 -7.13 -5.67 1.28
N ARG A 116 -7.98 -5.59 0.25
CA ARG A 116 -9.16 -6.46 0.09
C ARG A 116 -8.81 -7.95 0.15
N HIS A 117 -7.63 -8.33 -0.33
CA HIS A 117 -7.16 -9.71 -0.28
C HIS A 117 -7.03 -10.22 1.17
N SER A 118 -6.62 -9.37 2.11
CA SER A 118 -6.45 -9.74 3.51
C SER A 118 -7.77 -9.97 4.25
N LEU A 119 -8.88 -9.38 3.77
CA LEU A 119 -10.21 -9.63 4.36
C LEU A 119 -10.63 -11.10 4.23
N ARG A 120 -10.29 -11.76 3.13
CA ARG A 120 -10.60 -13.19 2.94
C ARG A 120 -9.90 -14.04 4.00
N ILE A 121 -8.65 -13.70 4.31
CA ILE A 121 -7.86 -14.38 5.34
C ILE A 121 -8.50 -14.14 6.71
N ALA A 122 -8.84 -12.90 7.05
CA ALA A 122 -9.51 -12.58 8.31
C ALA A 122 -10.84 -13.33 8.48
N MET A 123 -11.66 -13.40 7.43
CA MET A 123 -12.92 -14.16 7.44
C MET A 123 -12.67 -15.67 7.64
N SER A 124 -11.68 -16.25 6.96
CA SER A 124 -11.33 -17.66 7.14
C SER A 124 -10.87 -17.99 8.56
N LEU A 125 -10.08 -17.11 9.17
CA LEU A 125 -9.64 -17.24 10.56
C LEU A 125 -10.83 -17.19 11.53
N PHE A 126 -11.74 -16.24 11.33
CA PHE A 126 -12.93 -16.08 12.16
C PHE A 126 -13.83 -17.32 12.10
N VAL A 127 -14.04 -17.85 10.90
CA VAL A 127 -14.78 -19.11 10.68
C VAL A 127 -14.09 -20.28 11.39
N GLY A 128 -12.76 -20.39 11.29
CA GLY A 128 -11.99 -21.42 12.00
C GLY A 128 -12.09 -21.32 13.52
N ILE A 129 -12.08 -20.10 14.08
CA ILE A 129 -12.27 -19.86 15.51
C ILE A 129 -13.69 -20.27 15.95
N ILE A 130 -14.73 -19.88 15.19
CA ILE A 130 -16.11 -20.28 15.48
C ILE A 130 -16.27 -21.80 15.45
N LEU A 131 -15.76 -22.45 14.40
CA LEU A 131 -15.76 -23.90 14.28
C LEU A 131 -15.06 -24.55 15.47
N SER A 132 -13.87 -24.06 15.83
CA SER A 132 -13.16 -24.53 17.02
C SER A 132 -14.04 -24.38 18.26
N CYS A 133 -14.57 -23.20 18.56
CA CYS A 133 -15.42 -22.97 19.73
C CYS A 133 -16.67 -23.86 19.79
N VAL A 134 -17.29 -24.19 18.64
CA VAL A 134 -18.49 -25.05 18.57
C VAL A 134 -18.13 -26.54 18.73
N PHE A 135 -17.06 -27.00 18.07
CA PHE A 135 -16.68 -28.41 18.04
C PHE A 135 -15.86 -28.84 19.26
N MET A 136 -15.09 -27.93 19.87
CA MET A 136 -14.27 -28.21 21.07
C MET A 136 -15.08 -28.82 22.23
N PRO A 137 -16.24 -28.26 22.66
CA PRO A 137 -17.03 -28.86 23.74
C PRO A 137 -17.60 -30.24 23.39
N GLN A 138 -17.91 -30.50 22.11
CA GLN A 138 -18.40 -31.81 21.66
C GLN A 138 -17.28 -32.86 21.67
N ILE A 139 -16.08 -32.49 21.21
CA ILE A 139 -14.90 -33.37 21.24
C ILE A 139 -14.51 -33.67 22.69
N LEU A 140 -14.54 -32.66 23.57
CA LEU A 140 -14.21 -32.83 24.99
C LEU A 140 -15.22 -33.74 25.70
N SER A 141 -16.51 -33.61 25.39
CA SER A 141 -17.56 -34.45 25.98
C SER A 141 -17.45 -35.91 25.53
N LEU A 142 -17.15 -36.15 24.25
CA LEU A 142 -16.89 -37.49 23.69
C LEU A 142 -15.65 -38.15 24.31
N LEU A 143 -14.56 -37.39 24.50
CA LEU A 143 -13.35 -37.89 25.16
C LEU A 143 -13.61 -38.27 26.63
N LYS A 144 -14.41 -37.47 27.36
CA LYS A 144 -14.78 -37.74 28.76
C LYS A 144 -15.70 -38.96 28.88
N GLY A 145 -16.64 -39.13 27.94
CA GLY A 145 -17.52 -40.30 27.86
C GLY A 145 -16.79 -41.60 27.54
N ARG A 146 -15.72 -41.54 26.72
CA ARG A 146 -14.85 -42.69 26.45
C ARG A 146 -14.04 -43.14 27.67
N LYS A 147 -13.51 -42.20 28.48
CA LYS A 147 -12.77 -42.55 29.71
C LYS A 147 -13.63 -43.29 30.74
N LYS A 148 -14.90 -42.89 30.92
CA LYS A 148 -15.83 -43.55 31.87
C LYS A 148 -16.25 -44.97 31.50
N LYS A 149 -16.07 -45.42 30.25
CA LYS A 149 -16.40 -46.78 29.81
C LYS A 149 -15.22 -47.76 29.92
N ALA A 150 -14.01 -47.26 30.19
CA ALA A 150 -12.78 -48.04 30.26
C ALA A 150 -12.32 -48.29 31.71
N GLU A 151 -13.06 -47.78 32.69
CA GLU A 151 -12.90 -47.96 34.13
C GLU A 151 -14.09 -48.77 34.67
#